data_AF-A0A1G9IM65-F1
#
_entry.id   AF-A0A1G9IM65-F1
#
_cell.length_a   1.000
_cell.length_b   1.000
_cell.length_c   1.000
_cell.angle_alpha   90.00
_cell.angle_beta   90.00
_cell.angle_gamma   90.00
#
_symmetry.space_group_name_H-M   'P 1'
#
loop_
_entity.id
_entity.type
_entity.pdbx_description
1 polymer ?
#
loop_
_entity_poly.entity_id
_entity_poly.type
_entity_poly.pdbx_seq_one_letter_code
_entity_poly.pdbx_strand_id
1 'polypeptide(L)'
;MKKFVVIALVVLFAAATGIAAQKAQDIYTYEARNGNVTFDHVKHIEYEDGTCVACHGEGEPGAIAIDRDSAHGASCKDCHDQKGGPTRCGECHIR
;
A
#
# COMPACT_ATOMS: atom_id res chain seq x y z
N MET A 1 10.53 14.05 47.50
CA MET A 1 9.08 13.81 47.33
C MET A 1 8.37 14.76 46.35
N LYS A 2 9.04 15.73 45.71
CA LYS A 2 8.42 16.62 44.69
C LYS A 2 8.88 16.38 43.24
N LYS A 3 9.82 15.44 43.04
CA LYS A 3 10.40 15.11 41.71
C LYS A 3 9.93 13.75 41.17
N PHE A 4 9.24 12.95 41.99
CA PHE A 4 8.79 11.60 41.62
C PHE A 4 7.32 11.54 41.18
N VAL A 5 6.55 12.62 41.36
CA VAL A 5 5.14 12.68 40.92
C VAL A 5 5.01 13.01 39.43
N VAL A 6 6.06 13.59 38.82
CA VAL A 6 6.02 14.01 37.40
C VAL A 6 6.25 12.83 36.45
N ILE A 7 6.84 11.73 36.91
CA ILE A 7 7.16 10.57 36.05
C ILE A 7 5.95 9.63 35.90
N ALA A 8 4.98 9.67 36.83
CA ALA A 8 3.81 8.79 36.80
C ALA A 8 2.67 9.29 35.88
N LEU A 9 2.78 10.49 35.30
CA LEU A 9 1.70 11.13 34.52
C LEU A 9 1.95 11.18 33.00
N VAL A 10 3.10 10.69 32.52
CA VAL A 10 3.46 10.70 31.08
C VAL A 10 3.35 9.32 30.42
N VAL A 11 3.13 8.25 31.19
CA VAL A 11 3.05 6.88 30.64
C VAL A 11 1.62 6.48 30.21
N LEU A 12 0.64 7.38 30.33
CA LEU A 12 -0.77 7.06 30.10
C LEU A 12 -1.34 7.50 28.75
N PHE A 13 -0.51 7.77 27.74
CA PHE A 13 -1.00 8.29 26.46
C PHE A 13 -0.18 7.85 25.23
N ALA A 14 -0.01 6.55 24.98
CA ALA A 14 0.33 6.03 23.65
C ALA A 14 0.35 4.50 23.60
N ALA A 15 -0.79 3.83 23.77
CA ALA A 15 -0.94 2.45 23.29
C ALA A 15 -2.40 2.03 23.03
N ALA A 16 -3.33 2.98 22.97
CA ALA A 16 -4.65 2.75 22.39
C ALA A 16 -4.63 3.14 20.91
N THR A 17 -3.66 2.65 20.13
CA THR A 17 -3.87 2.57 18.69
C THR A 17 -4.68 1.30 18.47
N GLY A 18 -5.99 1.44 18.65
CA GLY A 18 -6.93 0.49 18.10
C GLY A 18 -6.55 0.21 16.65
N ILE A 19 -6.74 -1.03 16.25
CA ILE A 19 -6.76 -1.43 14.84
C ILE A 19 -7.96 -0.70 14.22
N ALA A 20 -7.80 0.60 13.97
CA ALA A 20 -8.69 1.34 13.12
C ALA A 20 -8.43 0.80 11.73
N ALA A 21 -9.48 0.30 11.07
CA ALA A 21 -9.42 -0.06 9.67
C ALA A 21 -8.79 1.12 8.90
N GLN A 22 -7.54 0.94 8.48
CA GLN A 22 -6.81 1.94 7.72
C GLN A 22 -7.54 2.04 6.38
N LYS A 23 -8.16 3.19 6.12
CA LYS A 23 -8.76 3.46 4.80
C LYS A 23 -7.67 3.31 3.74
N ALA A 24 -8.00 2.66 2.63
CA ALA A 24 -7.11 2.58 1.49
C ALA A 24 -6.75 4.00 1.02
N GLN A 25 -5.49 4.20 0.64
CA GLN A 25 -5.03 5.45 0.03
C GLN A 25 -5.39 5.44 -1.46
N ASP A 26 -5.61 6.63 -2.03
CA ASP A 26 -5.90 6.74 -3.47
C ASP A 26 -4.64 6.56 -4.30
N ILE A 27 -3.51 7.09 -3.82
CA ILE A 27 -2.20 7.00 -4.48
C ILE A 27 -1.19 6.41 -3.50
N TYR A 28 -0.45 5.41 -3.96
CA TYR A 28 0.69 4.83 -3.26
C TYR A 28 1.98 5.12 -4.03
N THR A 29 3.05 5.40 -3.31
CA THR A 29 4.38 5.55 -3.90
C THR A 29 5.30 4.49 -3.31
N TYR A 30 5.83 3.63 -4.19
CA TYR A 30 6.84 2.66 -3.84
C TYR A 30 8.21 3.22 -4.21
N GLU A 31 9.02 3.51 -3.19
CA GLU A 31 10.39 3.95 -3.39
C GLU A 31 11.25 2.80 -3.89
N ALA A 32 11.96 3.02 -4.99
CA ALA A 32 12.90 2.05 -5.52
C ALA A 32 14.14 2.75 -6.06
N ARG A 33 15.31 2.10 -5.90
CA ARG A 33 16.62 2.67 -6.29
C ARG A 33 16.70 3.06 -7.76
N ASN A 34 15.88 2.45 -8.61
CA ASN A 34 15.84 2.62 -10.05
C ASN A 34 14.78 3.63 -10.51
N GLY A 35 14.06 4.29 -9.60
CA GLY A 35 12.98 5.23 -9.88
C GLY A 35 11.73 4.85 -9.08
N ASN A 36 11.02 5.84 -8.55
CA ASN A 36 9.82 5.60 -7.78
C ASN A 36 8.70 5.06 -8.68
N VAL A 37 7.89 4.17 -8.14
CA VAL A 37 6.69 3.66 -8.81
C VAL A 37 5.47 4.25 -8.13
N THR A 38 4.63 4.91 -8.90
CA THR A 38 3.35 5.44 -8.39
C THR A 38 2.23 4.49 -8.80
N PHE A 39 1.49 4.00 -7.80
CA PHE A 39 0.31 3.18 -7.99
C PHE A 39 -0.94 4.00 -7.66
N ASP A 40 -1.77 4.20 -8.67
CA ASP A 40 -3.04 4.92 -8.56
C ASP A 40 -4.16 3.90 -8.32
N HIS A 41 -4.52 3.70 -7.05
CA HIS A 41 -5.46 2.67 -6.62
C HIS A 41 -6.87 2.92 -7.17
N VAL A 42 -7.29 4.19 -7.25
CA VAL A 42 -8.60 4.57 -7.80
C VAL A 42 -8.68 4.20 -9.28
N LYS A 43 -7.65 4.51 -10.07
CA LYS A 43 -7.63 4.12 -11.50
C LYS A 43 -7.68 2.63 -11.71
N HIS A 44 -7.03 1.84 -10.85
CA HIS A 44 -7.08 0.38 -10.98
C HIS A 44 -8.45 -0.17 -10.59
N ILE A 45 -9.11 0.38 -9.57
CA ILE A 45 -10.49 0.03 -9.23
C ILE A 45 -11.42 0.36 -10.40
N GLU A 46 -11.31 1.56 -10.98
CA GLU A 46 -12.11 1.97 -12.15
C GLU A 46 -11.88 1.04 -13.35
N TYR A 47 -10.62 0.66 -13.60
CA TYR A 47 -10.27 -0.26 -14.67
C TYR A 47 -10.85 -1.67 -14.46
N GLU A 48 -10.93 -2.13 -13.22
CA GLU A 48 -11.53 -3.42 -12.87
C GLU A 48 -13.03 -3.29 -12.53
N ASP A 49 -13.73 -2.32 -13.13
CA ASP A 49 -15.19 -2.12 -13.00
C ASP A 49 -15.69 -2.02 -11.55
N GLY A 50 -14.87 -1.47 -10.66
CA GLY A 50 -15.18 -1.29 -9.24
C GLY A 50 -14.93 -2.52 -8.37
N THR A 51 -14.32 -3.58 -8.90
CA THR A 51 -14.06 -4.80 -8.11
C THR A 51 -12.75 -4.75 -7.32
N CYS A 52 -12.78 -5.32 -6.11
CA CYS A 52 -11.60 -5.43 -5.25
C CYS A 52 -10.89 -6.78 -5.42
N VAL A 53 -11.58 -7.78 -5.97
CA VAL A 53 -11.14 -9.18 -5.93
C VAL A 53 -9.95 -9.47 -6.83
N ALA A 54 -9.74 -8.65 -7.87
CA ALA A 54 -8.63 -8.78 -8.79
C ALA A 54 -7.26 -8.67 -8.08
N CYS A 55 -7.18 -7.92 -6.98
CA CYS A 55 -5.96 -7.75 -6.20
C CYS A 55 -6.05 -8.34 -4.79
N HIS A 56 -7.22 -8.26 -4.14
CA HIS A 56 -7.38 -8.69 -2.74
C HIS A 56 -7.94 -10.11 -2.58
N GLY A 57 -8.39 -10.75 -3.68
CA GLY A 57 -9.09 -12.03 -3.61
C GLY A 57 -10.50 -11.91 -3.02
N GLU A 58 -11.07 -13.03 -2.61
CA GLU A 58 -12.37 -13.06 -1.95
C GLU A 58 -12.27 -12.62 -0.49
N GLY A 59 -13.17 -11.74 -0.04
CA GLY A 59 -13.28 -11.31 1.35
C GLY A 59 -13.02 -9.81 1.55
N GLU A 60 -12.85 -9.43 2.81
CA GLU A 60 -12.58 -8.03 3.19
C GLU A 60 -11.16 -7.63 2.75
N PRO A 61 -11.01 -6.56 1.94
CA PRO A 61 -9.70 -6.09 1.50
C PRO A 61 -8.78 -5.69 2.66
N GLY A 62 -7.55 -6.19 2.63
CA GLY A 62 -6.48 -5.84 3.57
C GLY A 62 -5.25 -5.26 2.86
N ALA A 63 -4.27 -4.81 3.65
CA ALA A 63 -3.00 -4.35 3.12
C ALA A 63 -2.27 -5.48 2.37
N ILE A 64 -1.81 -5.20 1.15
CA ILE A 64 -1.00 -6.12 0.35
C ILE A 64 0.46 -5.77 0.56
N ALA A 65 1.26 -6.76 0.98
CA ALA A 65 2.71 -6.59 1.01
C ALA A 65 3.26 -6.58 -0.42
N ILE A 66 3.87 -5.47 -0.82
CA ILE A 66 4.49 -5.31 -2.13
C ILE A 66 6.00 -5.33 -1.95
N ASP A 67 6.65 -6.26 -2.63
CA ASP A 67 8.09 -6.31 -2.76
C ASP A 67 8.49 -6.39 -4.24
N ARG A 68 9.79 -6.50 -4.51
CA ARG A 68 10.30 -6.57 -5.87
C ARG A 68 9.71 -7.76 -6.63
N ASP A 69 9.65 -8.93 -6.01
CA ASP A 69 9.29 -10.16 -6.73
C ASP A 69 7.78 -10.20 -6.97
N SER A 70 6.97 -9.75 -6.00
CA SER A 70 5.53 -9.64 -6.18
C SER A 70 5.15 -8.59 -7.23
N ALA A 71 5.81 -7.43 -7.24
CA ALA A 71 5.55 -6.35 -8.20
C ALA A 71 5.95 -6.73 -9.64
N HIS A 72 7.06 -7.47 -9.83
CA HIS A 72 7.46 -7.98 -11.14
C HIS A 72 6.70 -9.23 -11.58
N GLY A 73 5.75 -9.71 -10.77
CA GLY A 73 4.85 -10.80 -11.08
C GLY A 73 3.39 -10.42 -10.84
N ALA A 74 2.69 -11.26 -10.08
CA ALA A 74 1.24 -11.27 -9.95
C ALA A 74 0.64 -9.96 -9.40
N SER A 75 1.37 -9.20 -8.58
CA SER A 75 0.82 -7.98 -7.98
C SER A 75 0.75 -6.81 -8.94
N CYS A 76 1.54 -6.78 -10.02
CA CYS A 76 1.48 -5.69 -11.00
C CYS A 76 1.73 -6.20 -12.43
N LYS A 77 2.95 -6.70 -12.70
CA LYS A 77 3.42 -6.92 -14.08
C LYS A 77 2.61 -7.97 -14.84
N ASP A 78 2.19 -9.06 -14.20
CA ASP A 78 1.50 -10.15 -14.90
C ASP A 78 0.14 -9.70 -15.43
N CYS A 79 -0.61 -8.91 -14.65
CA CYS A 79 -1.87 -8.33 -15.09
C CYS A 79 -1.63 -7.35 -16.24
N HIS A 80 -0.62 -6.47 -16.13
CA HIS A 80 -0.27 -5.53 -17.19
C HIS A 80 0.11 -6.23 -18.50
N ASP A 81 0.84 -7.34 -18.44
CA ASP A 81 1.21 -8.12 -19.61
C ASP A 81 -0.02 -8.71 -20.34
N GLN A 82 -1.02 -9.15 -19.57
CA GLN A 82 -2.26 -9.72 -20.09
C GLN A 82 -3.24 -8.65 -20.59
N LYS A 83 -3.28 -7.50 -19.93
CA LYS A 83 -4.32 -6.48 -20.09
C LYS A 83 -3.85 -5.18 -20.74
N GLY A 84 -2.58 -5.09 -21.15
CA GLY A 84 -2.01 -3.96 -21.88
C GLY A 84 -1.57 -2.79 -21.01
N GLY A 85 -1.19 -3.06 -19.75
CA GLY A 85 -0.58 -2.09 -18.85
C GLY A 85 0.93 -1.92 -19.08
N PRO A 86 1.61 -1.08 -18.28
CA PRO A 86 3.05 -0.87 -18.40
C PRO A 86 3.84 -2.12 -18.03
N THR A 87 4.77 -2.52 -18.91
CA THR A 87 5.56 -3.76 -18.75
C THR A 87 7.05 -3.54 -18.87
N ARG A 88 7.48 -2.35 -19.34
CA ARG A 88 8.90 -1.99 -19.49
C ARG A 88 9.37 -1.21 -18.28
N CYS A 89 10.67 -1.34 -17.97
CA CYS A 89 11.24 -0.81 -16.73
C CYS A 89 10.91 0.67 -16.46
N GLY A 90 11.07 1.52 -17.48
CA GLY A 90 10.86 2.97 -17.37
C GLY A 90 9.40 3.43 -17.49
N GLU A 91 8.45 2.50 -17.69
CA GLU A 91 7.02 2.82 -17.69
C GLU A 91 6.45 2.80 -16.27
N CYS A 92 7.06 2.01 -15.38
CA CYS A 92 6.74 1.99 -13.94
C CYS A 92 7.73 2.81 -13.12
N HIS A 93 9.04 2.63 -13.34
CA HIS A 93 10.08 3.30 -12.56
C HIS A 93 10.45 4.65 -13.15
N ILE A 94 9.90 5.72 -12.58
CA ILE A 94 10.13 7.10 -13.04
C ILE A 94 11.22 7.74 -12.16
N ARG A 95 12.21 8.36 -12.81
CA ARG A 95 13.33 9.08 -12.17
C ARG A 95 13.19 10.58 -12.30
#